data_AF-A0A4Y2LZM5-F1
#
_entry.id   AF-A0A4Y2LZM5-F1
#
_cell.length_a   1.000
_cell.length_b   1.000
_cell.length_c   1.000
_cell.angle_alpha   90.00
_cell.angle_beta   90.00
_cell.angle_gamma   90.00
#
_symmetry.space_group_name_H-M   'P 1'
#
loop_
_entity.id
_entity.type
_entity.pdbx_description
1 polymer ?
#
loop_
_entity_poly.entity_id
_entity_poly.type
_entity_poly.pdbx_seq_one_letter_code
_entity_poly.pdbx_strand_id
1 'polypeptide(L)'
;MEDLEEEIYLTIETVALFAEECIFYVLRWYNLDWFPPVNREALRRYSMFDLFTAQIGNALAHECLINESRSVGDLTSFNVEAWLQMPVDEARVYVNQHFLHFTFVLPGGHQFKHLLLWTFACYLCHQAVIRNRRIFISHVFTQLLHIMHSNYGYLRYYEYLHTKATSYNRIHFYLHNRQIDEGYRTE
;
A
#
# COMPACT_ATOMS: atom_id res chain seq x y z
N MET A 1 0.18 -30.18 21.43
CA MET A 1 -1.20 -29.93 20.98
C MET A 1 -1.21 -28.44 20.70
N GLU A 2 -0.81 -28.06 19.49
CA GLU A 2 -0.79 -26.66 19.08
C GLU A 2 -2.25 -26.24 18.93
N ASP A 3 -2.65 -25.20 19.67
CA ASP A 3 -3.93 -24.53 19.45
C ASP A 3 -3.92 -24.05 18.00
N LEU A 4 -4.70 -24.72 17.15
CA LEU A 4 -5.06 -24.21 15.84
C LEU A 4 -5.95 -22.98 16.10
N GLU A 5 -5.32 -21.83 16.30
CA GLU A 5 -6.01 -20.55 16.23
C GLU A 5 -6.81 -20.53 14.93
N GLU A 6 -8.13 -20.44 15.05
CA GLU A 6 -9.04 -20.43 13.91
C GLU A 6 -8.73 -19.19 13.06
N GLU A 7 -8.11 -19.38 11.90
CA GLU A 7 -7.74 -18.27 11.02
C GLU A 7 -9.00 -17.63 10.42
N ILE A 8 -9.31 -16.40 10.85
CA ILE A 8 -10.46 -15.64 10.35
C ILE A 8 -10.17 -15.14 8.93
N TYR A 9 -10.90 -15.68 7.96
CA TYR A 9 -10.90 -15.17 6.58
C TYR A 9 -11.83 -13.96 6.45
N LEU A 10 -11.33 -12.88 5.86
CA LEU A 10 -11.98 -11.59 5.74
C LEU A 10 -12.88 -11.53 4.51
N THR A 11 -13.94 -10.74 4.61
CA THR A 11 -14.77 -10.38 3.47
C THR A 11 -14.04 -9.43 2.51
N ILE A 12 -14.46 -9.43 1.24
CA ILE A 12 -13.91 -8.50 0.24
C ILE A 12 -14.16 -7.04 0.63
N GLU A 13 -15.28 -6.73 1.28
CA GLU A 13 -15.61 -5.39 1.77
C GLU A 13 -14.63 -4.91 2.83
N THR A 14 -14.13 -5.82 3.68
CA THR A 14 -13.14 -5.49 4.72
C THR A 14 -11.79 -5.16 4.09
N VAL A 15 -11.35 -5.95 3.09
CA VAL A 15 -10.14 -5.65 2.32
C VAL A 15 -10.30 -4.36 1.51
N ALA A 16 -11.49 -4.12 0.95
CA ALA A 16 -11.84 -2.92 0.20
C ALA A 16 -11.80 -1.66 1.06
N LEU A 17 -12.37 -1.71 2.27
CA LEU A 17 -12.30 -0.61 3.23
C LEU A 17 -10.85 -0.27 3.57
N PHE A 18 -10.07 -1.29 3.94
CA PHE A 18 -8.66 -1.11 4.28
C PHE A 18 -7.85 -0.47 3.15
N ALA A 19 -8.03 -0.96 1.92
CA ALA A 19 -7.34 -0.42 0.76
C ALA A 19 -7.72 1.02 0.45
N GLU A 20 -9.00 1.35 0.57
CA GLU A 20 -9.51 2.69 0.30
C GLU A 20 -8.98 3.68 1.35
N GLU A 21 -8.94 3.29 2.62
CA GLU A 21 -8.39 4.11 3.71
C GLU A 21 -6.88 4.33 3.57
N CYS A 22 -6.12 3.31 3.13
CA CYS A 22 -4.69 3.45 2.83
C CYS A 22 -4.44 4.47 1.71
N ILE A 23 -5.14 4.32 0.57
CA ILE A 23 -5.00 5.23 -0.57
C ILE A 23 -5.41 6.64 -0.18
N PHE A 24 -6.53 6.79 0.52
CA PHE A 24 -7.01 8.09 0.96
C PHE A 24 -6.01 8.77 1.91
N TYR A 25 -5.48 8.04 2.89
CA TYR A 25 -4.51 8.59 3.83
C TYR A 25 -3.29 9.16 3.10
N VAL A 26 -2.70 8.38 2.19
CA VAL A 26 -1.53 8.81 1.42
C VAL A 26 -1.86 10.00 0.52
N LEU A 27 -2.99 10.00 -0.19
CA LEU A 27 -3.37 11.15 -1.02
C LEU A 27 -3.58 12.42 -0.19
N ARG A 28 -4.22 12.32 0.98
CA ARG A 28 -4.39 13.44 1.92
C ARG A 28 -3.07 13.93 2.50
N TRP A 29 -2.11 13.04 2.74
CA TRP A 29 -0.76 13.40 3.18
C TRP A 29 -0.09 14.38 2.20
N TYR A 30 -0.32 14.20 0.90
CA TYR A 30 0.17 15.07 -0.17
C TYR A 30 -0.80 16.21 -0.56
N ASN A 31 -1.83 16.49 0.25
CA ASN A 31 -2.88 17.47 -0.04
C ASN A 31 -3.57 17.26 -1.40
N LEU A 32 -3.70 16.00 -1.84
CA LEU A 32 -4.39 15.66 -3.07
C LEU A 32 -5.83 15.24 -2.79
N ASP A 33 -6.76 15.89 -3.46
CA ASP A 33 -8.18 15.51 -3.40
C ASP A 33 -8.50 14.43 -4.42
N TRP A 34 -9.27 13.44 -3.94
CA TRP A 34 -9.74 12.30 -4.72
C TRP A 34 -11.14 11.90 -4.26
N PHE A 35 -11.99 11.58 -5.23
CA PHE A 35 -13.29 10.97 -4.99
C PHE A 35 -13.14 9.46 -5.15
N PRO A 36 -13.33 8.67 -4.08
CA PRO A 36 -13.10 7.24 -4.14
C PRO A 36 -14.09 6.55 -5.07
N PRO A 37 -13.68 5.46 -5.75
CA PRO A 37 -14.53 4.69 -6.64
C PRO A 37 -15.63 3.95 -5.86
N VAL A 38 -15.43 3.74 -4.56
CA VAL A 38 -16.39 3.12 -3.66
C VAL A 38 -16.61 4.06 -2.47
N ASN A 39 -17.87 4.19 -2.05
CA ASN A 39 -18.22 5.02 -0.90
C ASN A 39 -17.69 4.37 0.40
N ARG A 40 -16.76 5.02 1.09
CA ARG A 40 -16.18 4.54 2.37
C ARG A 40 -17.24 4.30 3.44
N GLU A 41 -18.23 5.18 3.57
CA GLU A 41 -19.30 5.02 4.55
C GLU A 41 -20.20 3.82 4.23
N ALA A 42 -20.33 3.45 2.96
CA ALA A 42 -20.97 2.19 2.59
C ALA A 42 -20.10 0.99 3.00
N LEU A 43 -18.79 1.01 2.69
CA LEU A 43 -17.87 -0.06 3.06
C LEU A 43 -17.80 -0.28 4.58
N ARG A 44 -17.78 0.78 5.39
CA ARG A 44 -17.79 0.71 6.86
C ARG A 44 -19.01 0.01 7.43
N ARG A 45 -20.17 0.06 6.77
CA ARG A 45 -21.39 -0.63 7.21
C ARG A 45 -21.33 -2.15 6.98
N TYR A 46 -20.57 -2.60 5.98
CA TYR A 46 -20.50 -3.99 5.58
C TYR A 46 -19.19 -4.68 6.00
N SER A 47 -18.19 -3.90 6.39
CA SER A 47 -16.94 -4.43 6.93
C SER A 47 -17.12 -4.96 8.35
N MET A 48 -16.52 -6.10 8.62
CA MET A 48 -16.51 -6.69 9.96
C MET A 48 -15.43 -6.11 10.86
N PHE A 49 -14.37 -5.54 10.28
CA PHE A 49 -13.19 -5.08 11.01
C PHE A 49 -12.68 -3.75 10.45
N ASP A 50 -12.34 -2.82 11.34
CA ASP A 50 -11.58 -1.63 10.98
C ASP A 50 -10.08 -1.93 11.17
N LEU A 51 -9.40 -2.22 10.06
CA LEU A 51 -8.01 -2.70 10.06
C LEU A 51 -7.00 -1.58 9.84
N PHE A 52 -7.45 -0.40 9.40
CA PHE A 52 -6.55 0.70 9.11
C PHE A 52 -6.07 1.37 10.39
N THR A 53 -4.81 1.80 10.40
CA THR A 53 -4.23 2.56 11.53
C THR A 53 -3.34 3.66 11.02
N ALA A 54 -3.19 4.74 11.80
CA ALA A 54 -2.27 5.83 11.47
C ALA A 54 -0.82 5.34 11.32
N GLN A 55 -0.42 4.28 12.02
CA GLN A 55 0.92 3.69 11.86
C GLN A 55 1.12 3.12 10.45
N ILE A 56 0.12 2.42 9.92
CA ILE A 56 0.12 1.95 8.53
C ILE A 56 0.18 3.15 7.59
N GLY A 57 -0.73 4.11 7.74
CA GLY A 57 -0.75 5.32 6.90
C GLY A 57 0.60 6.06 6.86
N ASN A 58 1.22 6.30 8.03
CA ASN A 58 2.51 6.96 8.13
C ASN A 58 3.63 6.20 7.43
N ALA A 59 3.66 4.86 7.55
CA ALA A 59 4.66 4.05 6.88
C ALA A 59 4.51 4.15 5.35
N LEU A 60 3.27 4.00 4.84
CA LEU A 60 2.97 4.05 3.41
C LEU A 60 3.26 5.42 2.78
N ALA A 61 3.13 6.51 3.55
CA ALA A 61 3.43 7.87 3.09
C ALA A 61 4.92 8.26 3.24
N HIS A 62 5.75 7.40 3.84
CA HIS A 62 7.14 7.71 4.11
C HIS A 62 8.01 7.63 2.85
N GLU A 63 8.81 8.66 2.59
CA GLU A 63 9.56 8.80 1.33
C GLU A 63 10.54 7.65 1.07
N CYS A 64 11.23 7.15 2.10
CA CYS A 64 12.13 6.01 1.93
C CYS A 64 11.39 4.76 1.45
N LEU A 65 10.20 4.47 1.98
CA LEU A 65 9.42 3.30 1.60
C LEU A 65 8.86 3.47 0.18
N ILE A 66 8.46 4.69 -0.18
CA ILE A 66 8.03 5.01 -1.54
C ILE A 66 9.17 4.77 -2.53
N ASN A 67 10.37 5.28 -2.25
CA ASN A 67 11.53 5.07 -3.12
C ASN A 67 11.91 3.60 -3.24
N GLU A 68 11.92 2.85 -2.13
CA GLU A 68 12.17 1.41 -2.15
C GLU A 68 11.09 0.66 -2.96
N SER A 69 9.81 1.00 -2.77
CA SER A 69 8.71 0.38 -3.50
C SER A 69 8.79 0.62 -5.01
N ARG A 70 9.29 1.80 -5.42
CA ARG A 70 9.56 2.12 -6.83
C ARG A 70 10.68 1.26 -7.38
N SER A 71 11.79 1.13 -6.67
CA SER A 71 12.89 0.24 -7.07
C SER A 71 12.42 -1.21 -7.23
N VAL A 72 11.52 -1.68 -6.37
CA VAL A 72 10.90 -3.01 -6.52
C VAL A 72 9.99 -3.07 -7.75
N GLY A 73 9.20 -2.02 -8.01
CA GLY A 73 8.41 -1.89 -9.24
C GLY A 73 9.28 -1.96 -10.51
N ASP A 74 10.44 -1.30 -10.51
CA ASP A 74 11.39 -1.33 -11.62
C ASP A 74 11.94 -2.74 -11.87
N LEU A 75 12.17 -3.54 -10.82
CA LEU A 75 12.58 -4.95 -10.95
C LEU A 75 11.50 -5.81 -11.63
N THR A 76 10.23 -5.40 -11.57
CA THR A 76 9.13 -6.05 -12.31
C THR A 76 8.94 -5.50 -13.73
N SER A 77 9.83 -4.61 -14.19
CA SER A 77 9.72 -3.86 -15.44
C SER A 77 8.46 -2.98 -15.53
N PHE A 78 7.87 -2.58 -14.39
CA PHE A 78 6.73 -1.68 -14.36
C PHE A 78 7.21 -0.26 -14.67
N ASN A 79 6.85 0.28 -15.83
CA ASN A 79 7.15 1.67 -16.18
C ASN A 79 5.93 2.57 -15.94
N VAL A 80 6.03 3.40 -14.91
CA VAL A 80 4.94 4.28 -14.46
C VAL A 80 4.61 5.37 -15.48
N GLU A 81 5.63 5.95 -16.12
CA GLU A 81 5.42 7.01 -17.11
C GLU A 81 4.74 6.46 -18.37
N ALA A 82 5.17 5.28 -18.84
CA ALA A 82 4.53 4.59 -19.95
C ALA A 82 3.08 4.23 -19.60
N TRP A 83 2.86 3.62 -18.42
CA TRP A 83 1.53 3.26 -17.94
C TRP A 83 0.58 4.46 -17.96
N LEU A 84 0.99 5.62 -17.43
CA LEU A 84 0.17 6.84 -17.36
C LEU A 84 -0.26 7.39 -18.73
N GLN A 85 0.53 7.10 -19.77
CA GLN A 85 0.27 7.53 -21.16
C GLN A 85 -0.61 6.53 -21.95
N MET A 86 -0.81 5.32 -21.44
CA MET A 86 -1.60 4.30 -22.13
C MET A 86 -3.10 4.66 -22.20
N PRO A 87 -3.82 4.14 -23.21
CA PRO A 87 -5.28 4.05 -23.19
C PRO A 87 -5.76 3.31 -21.93
N VAL A 88 -6.98 3.65 -21.48
CA VAL A 88 -7.55 3.12 -20.22
C VAL A 88 -7.56 1.59 -20.19
N ASP A 89 -7.98 0.94 -21.27
CA ASP A 89 -8.07 -0.52 -21.35
C ASP A 89 -6.68 -1.19 -21.32
N GLU A 90 -5.70 -0.60 -22.01
CA GLU A 90 -4.32 -1.09 -22.02
C GLU A 90 -3.66 -0.91 -20.65
N ALA A 91 -3.86 0.24 -20.02
CA ALA A 91 -3.36 0.54 -18.68
C ALA A 91 -3.89 -0.45 -17.62
N ARG A 92 -5.15 -0.91 -17.78
CA ARG A 92 -5.74 -1.95 -16.91
C ARG A 92 -5.03 -3.29 -17.09
N VAL A 93 -4.83 -3.73 -18.33
CA VAL A 93 -4.13 -4.99 -18.65
C VAL A 93 -2.69 -4.93 -18.15
N TYR A 94 -2.02 -3.80 -18.33
CA TYR A 94 -0.65 -3.57 -17.89
C TYR A 94 -0.50 -3.72 -16.38
N VAL A 95 -1.39 -3.12 -15.58
CA VAL A 95 -1.41 -3.31 -14.13
C VAL A 95 -1.60 -4.78 -13.79
N ASN A 96 -2.60 -5.46 -14.37
CA ASN A 96 -2.87 -6.87 -14.05
C ASN A 96 -1.65 -7.79 -14.29
N GLN A 97 -0.89 -7.55 -15.35
CA GLN A 97 0.29 -8.34 -15.71
C GLN A 97 1.46 -8.11 -14.74
N HIS A 98 1.73 -6.86 -14.35
CA HIS A 98 2.93 -6.52 -13.58
C HIS A 98 2.71 -6.49 -12.06
N PHE A 99 1.50 -6.18 -11.57
CA PHE A 99 1.23 -6.07 -10.13
C PHE A 99 1.38 -7.41 -9.40
N LEU A 100 1.02 -8.52 -10.05
CA LEU A 100 1.21 -9.85 -9.48
C LEU A 100 2.70 -10.22 -9.39
N HIS A 101 3.53 -9.79 -10.34
CA HIS A 101 4.98 -10.04 -10.29
C HIS A 101 5.64 -9.34 -9.09
N PHE A 102 5.08 -8.22 -8.62
CA PHE A 102 5.54 -7.56 -7.40
C PHE A 102 5.48 -8.50 -6.18
N THR A 103 4.48 -9.39 -6.11
CA THR A 103 4.38 -10.35 -5.01
C THR A 103 5.39 -11.50 -5.11
N PHE A 104 6.13 -11.65 -6.20
CA PHE A 104 7.09 -12.74 -6.39
C PHE A 104 8.54 -12.26 -6.55
N VAL A 105 8.76 -11.00 -6.91
CA VAL A 105 10.11 -10.45 -7.15
C VAL A 105 10.93 -10.36 -5.86
N LEU A 106 10.28 -10.18 -4.71
CA LEU A 106 10.94 -10.16 -3.41
C LEU A 106 10.92 -11.56 -2.76
N PRO A 107 12.03 -12.00 -2.13
CA PRO A 107 12.10 -13.24 -1.37
C PRO A 107 10.98 -13.32 -0.31
N GLY A 108 10.49 -14.53 -0.01
CA GLY A 108 9.45 -14.73 1.00
C GLY A 108 9.80 -14.19 2.39
N GLY A 109 11.09 -14.16 2.74
CA GLY A 109 11.59 -13.64 4.02
C GLY A 109 11.77 -12.11 4.07
N HIS A 110 11.45 -11.36 3.01
CA HIS A 110 11.64 -9.92 2.99
C HIS A 110 10.64 -9.23 3.94
N GLN A 111 11.15 -8.67 5.04
CA GLN A 111 10.36 -8.29 6.22
C GLN A 111 9.31 -7.19 5.97
N PHE A 112 9.46 -6.40 4.90
CA PHE A 112 8.56 -5.31 4.53
C PHE A 112 7.89 -5.49 3.16
N LYS A 113 7.98 -6.68 2.55
CA LYS A 113 7.45 -6.97 1.20
C LYS A 113 6.01 -6.51 1.00
N HIS A 114 5.17 -6.79 1.99
CA HIS A 114 3.76 -6.43 1.95
C HIS A 114 3.53 -4.93 2.08
N LEU A 115 4.24 -4.25 2.98
CA LEU A 115 4.20 -2.80 3.06
C LEU A 115 4.67 -2.15 1.75
N LEU A 116 5.69 -2.70 1.10
CA LEU A 116 6.16 -2.21 -0.20
C LEU A 116 5.10 -2.35 -1.29
N LEU A 117 4.32 -3.44 -1.32
CA LEU A 117 3.22 -3.61 -2.27
C LEU A 117 2.12 -2.55 -2.04
N TRP A 118 1.69 -2.38 -0.80
CA TRP A 118 0.70 -1.35 -0.43
C TRP A 118 1.20 0.05 -0.76
N THR A 119 2.48 0.31 -0.50
CA THR A 119 3.13 1.61 -0.79
C THR A 119 3.19 1.86 -2.28
N PHE A 120 3.55 0.84 -3.07
CA PHE A 120 3.59 0.96 -4.52
C PHE A 120 2.19 1.25 -5.09
N ALA A 121 1.15 0.59 -4.58
CA ALA A 121 -0.23 0.89 -4.97
C ALA A 121 -0.64 2.33 -4.65
N CYS A 122 -0.34 2.81 -3.44
CA CYS A 122 -0.63 4.20 -3.04
C CYS A 122 0.17 5.19 -3.90
N TYR A 123 1.43 4.88 -4.20
CA TYR A 123 2.27 5.68 -5.09
C TYR A 123 1.70 5.77 -6.52
N LEU A 124 1.24 4.66 -7.10
CA LEU A 124 0.58 4.69 -8.42
C LEU A 124 -0.69 5.55 -8.40
N CYS A 125 -1.49 5.46 -7.33
CA CYS A 125 -2.68 6.29 -7.17
C CYS A 125 -2.31 7.78 -7.09
N HIS A 126 -1.28 8.12 -6.31
CA HIS A 126 -0.74 9.47 -6.24
C HIS A 126 -0.29 10.00 -7.61
N GLN A 127 0.47 9.21 -8.37
CA GLN A 127 0.89 9.59 -9.74
C GLN A 127 -0.31 9.78 -10.68
N ALA A 128 -1.32 8.91 -10.58
CA ALA A 128 -2.54 9.04 -11.37
C ALA A 128 -3.31 10.33 -11.04
N VAL A 129 -3.37 10.76 -9.78
CA VAL A 129 -3.99 12.06 -9.42
C VAL A 129 -3.19 13.22 -10.01
N ILE A 130 -1.86 13.24 -9.83
CA ILE A 130 -0.99 14.34 -10.32
C ILE A 130 -1.07 14.51 -11.83
N ARG A 131 -1.17 13.40 -12.58
CA ARG A 131 -1.31 13.45 -14.05
C ARG A 131 -2.75 13.62 -14.53
N ASN A 132 -3.71 13.85 -13.62
CA ASN A 132 -5.14 13.94 -13.93
C ASN A 132 -5.70 12.70 -14.66
N ARG A 133 -5.19 11.51 -14.31
CA ARG A 133 -5.60 10.19 -14.84
C ARG A 133 -6.36 9.40 -13.76
N ARG A 134 -7.27 10.05 -13.03
CA ARG A 134 -7.95 9.49 -11.83
C ARG A 134 -8.66 8.15 -12.06
N ILE A 135 -9.11 7.87 -13.29
CA ILE A 135 -9.73 6.58 -13.66
C ILE A 135 -8.79 5.38 -13.41
N PHE A 136 -7.47 5.59 -13.41
CA PHE A 136 -6.49 4.54 -13.20
C PHE A 136 -6.45 4.05 -11.76
N ILE A 137 -6.90 4.86 -10.80
CA ILE A 137 -6.98 4.47 -9.40
C ILE A 137 -7.92 3.27 -9.24
N SER A 138 -9.04 3.24 -9.96
CA SER A 138 -9.96 2.09 -9.92
C SER A 138 -9.29 0.79 -10.39
N HIS A 139 -8.34 0.86 -11.33
CA HIS A 139 -7.59 -0.31 -11.78
C HIS A 139 -6.60 -0.80 -10.72
N VAL A 140 -5.83 0.12 -10.15
CA VAL A 140 -4.88 -0.20 -9.05
C VAL A 140 -5.65 -0.78 -7.86
N PHE A 141 -6.76 -0.14 -7.47
CA PHE A 141 -7.62 -0.59 -6.39
C PHE A 141 -8.15 -2.00 -6.65
N THR A 142 -8.76 -2.25 -7.80
CA THR A 142 -9.33 -3.57 -8.12
C THR A 142 -8.28 -4.67 -8.11
N GLN A 143 -7.11 -4.43 -8.71
CA GLN A 143 -6.05 -5.43 -8.76
C GLN A 143 -5.45 -5.67 -7.38
N LEU A 144 -5.29 -4.63 -6.57
CA LEU A 144 -4.86 -4.75 -5.18
C LEU A 144 -5.86 -5.60 -4.40
N LEU A 145 -7.16 -5.32 -4.49
CA LEU A 145 -8.18 -6.13 -3.81
C LEU A 145 -8.12 -7.60 -4.21
N HIS A 146 -8.00 -7.88 -5.51
CA HIS A 146 -7.93 -9.25 -5.98
C HIS A 146 -6.71 -9.99 -5.41
N ILE A 147 -5.53 -9.38 -5.45
CA ILE A 147 -4.32 -9.99 -4.88
C ILE A 147 -4.46 -10.17 -3.37
N MET A 148 -4.93 -9.14 -2.67
CA MET A 148 -4.99 -9.10 -1.22
C MET A 148 -6.04 -10.05 -0.66
N HIS A 149 -7.23 -10.10 -1.24
CA HIS A 149 -8.27 -11.03 -0.80
C HIS A 149 -7.88 -12.48 -1.12
N SER A 150 -7.40 -12.77 -2.34
CA SER A 150 -7.11 -14.15 -2.75
C SER A 150 -5.88 -14.76 -2.08
N ASN A 151 -4.84 -13.96 -1.80
CA ASN A 151 -3.56 -14.47 -1.28
C ASN A 151 -3.31 -14.10 0.19
N TYR A 152 -3.95 -13.06 0.70
CA TYR A 152 -3.69 -12.47 2.02
C TYR A 152 -4.99 -12.12 2.75
N GLY A 153 -6.05 -12.89 2.49
CA GLY A 153 -7.40 -12.61 2.99
C GLY A 153 -7.62 -12.93 4.48
N TYR A 154 -6.58 -13.22 5.26
CA TYR A 154 -6.72 -13.60 6.67
C TYR A 154 -6.45 -12.42 7.62
N LEU A 155 -7.21 -12.31 8.71
CA LEU A 155 -7.08 -11.22 9.70
C LEU A 155 -5.64 -11.04 10.19
N ARG A 156 -4.98 -12.17 10.52
CA ARG A 156 -3.59 -12.22 11.02
C ARG A 156 -2.59 -11.51 10.12
N TYR A 157 -2.83 -11.50 8.81
CA TYR A 157 -2.00 -10.76 7.87
C TYR A 157 -2.01 -9.26 8.14
N TYR A 158 -3.17 -8.67 8.44
CA TYR A 158 -3.32 -7.24 8.67
C TYR A 158 -2.79 -6.83 10.05
N GLU A 159 -2.91 -7.70 11.05
CA GLU A 159 -2.26 -7.54 12.36
C GLU A 159 -0.73 -7.55 12.24
N TYR A 160 -0.20 -8.48 11.43
CA TYR A 160 1.22 -8.51 11.08
C TYR A 160 1.66 -7.24 10.34
N LEU A 161 0.84 -6.77 9.39
CA LEU A 161 1.10 -5.54 8.65
C LEU A 161 1.18 -4.32 9.57
N HIS A 162 0.26 -4.19 10.54
CA HIS A 162 0.28 -3.14 11.56
C HIS A 162 1.57 -3.20 12.40
N THR A 163 1.97 -4.40 12.82
CA THR A 163 3.20 -4.62 13.58
C THR A 163 4.42 -4.16 12.77
N LYS A 164 4.49 -4.53 11.49
CA LYS A 164 5.58 -4.12 10.60
C LYS A 164 5.61 -2.62 10.34
N ALA A 165 4.45 -1.98 10.16
CA ALA A 165 4.37 -0.53 9.98
C ALA A 165 4.89 0.21 11.21
N THR A 166 4.50 -0.26 12.41
CA THR A 166 4.98 0.30 13.68
C THR A 166 6.50 0.14 13.83
N SER A 167 7.06 -1.04 13.51
CA SER A 167 8.51 -1.25 13.52
C SER A 167 9.22 -0.35 12.50
N TYR A 168 8.71 -0.25 11.28
CA TYR A 168 9.26 0.59 10.23
C TYR A 168 9.33 2.06 10.67
N ASN A 169 8.21 2.62 11.15
CA ASN A 169 8.13 4.00 11.62
C ASN A 169 9.12 4.27 12.76
N ARG A 170 9.27 3.33 13.70
CA ARG A 170 10.24 3.46 14.79
C ARG A 170 11.67 3.50 14.27
N ILE A 171 12.04 2.59 13.38
CA ILE A 171 13.38 2.54 12.79
C ILE A 171 13.69 3.86 12.09
N HIS A 172 12.79 4.32 11.21
CA HIS A 172 13.01 5.55 10.45
C HIS A 172 12.96 6.81 11.31
N PHE A 173 12.15 6.86 12.37
CA PHE A 173 12.23 7.93 13.37
C PHE A 173 13.64 8.04 13.95
N TYR A 174 14.26 6.92 14.35
CA TYR A 174 15.62 6.96 14.91
C TYR A 174 16.68 7.29 13.85
N LEU A 175 16.57 6.78 12.63
CA LEU A 175 17.54 7.04 11.57
C LEU A 175 17.54 8.51 11.14
N HIS A 176 16.36 9.12 11.01
CA HIS A 176 16.24 10.51 10.54
C HIS A 176 16.39 11.54 11.65
N ASN A 177 16.02 11.22 12.90
CA ASN A 177 16.19 12.16 14.03
C ASN A 177 17.57 12.08 14.69
N ARG A 178 18.34 10.99 14.54
CA ARG A 178 19.74 10.95 15.02
C ARG A 178 20.67 11.87 14.22
N GLN A 179 20.35 12.16 12.96
CA GLN A 179 21.12 13.11 12.14
C GLN A 179 21.03 14.56 12.67
N ILE A 180 20.07 14.86 13.54
CA ILE A 180 19.93 16.19 14.15
C ILE A 180 20.82 16.34 15.40
N ASP A 181 21.17 15.23 16.08
CA ASP A 181 21.89 15.26 17.37
C ASP A 181 23.42 15.19 17.21
N GLU A 182 23.93 14.66 16.09
CA GLU A 182 25.37 14.64 15.80
C GLU A 182 25.90 15.98 15.24
N GLY A 183 25.01 16.90 14.82
CA GLY A 183 25.37 18.25 14.38
C GLY A 183 25.64 19.26 15.52
N TYR A 184 25.43 18.87 16.78
CA TYR A 184 25.60 19.72 17.96
C TYR A 184 26.72 19.25 18.91
N ARG A 185 27.62 18.36 18.46
CA ARG A 185 28.79 17.89 19.24
C ARG A 185 30.14 18.30 18.67
N THR A 186 30.21 19.45 18.00
CA THR A 186 31.46 20.14 17.71
C THR A 186 31.30 21.63 17.98
N GLU A 187 31.28 21.99 19.26
CA GLU A 187 31.89 23.21 19.79
C GLU A 187 32.62 22.87 21.09
#